data_AF-A0A158A287-F1
#
_entry.id   AF-A0A158A287-F1
#
_cell.length_a   1.000
_cell.length_b   1.000
_cell.length_c   1.000
_cell.angle_alpha   90.00
_cell.angle_beta   90.00
_cell.angle_gamma   90.00
#
_symmetry.space_group_name_H-M   'P 1'
#
loop_
_entity.id
_entity.type
_entity.pdbx_description
1 polymer ?
#
loop_
_entity_poly.entity_id
_entity_poly.type
_entity_poly.pdbx_seq_one_letter_code
_entity_poly.pdbx_strand_id
1 'polypeptide(L)'
;MRALLLALLVSSMTALAGEPQFAPVVPGHAIDWPKDSGAHPPYRTEWWYATGWLDTPDHQPLGFQITFFRSNTGKKQGKSAFDPSQLIIAHAALSDPAYGRLVHDQNVARQGFGLAYAKEGNTDVKLDAWHMTRAADGSYAVVADAAGFALHLTFTPTQPPMIQGERGYSRKGPSPEQASYYYSEPQLKVTGSVVRPSASGKANAGVAVTGRAWLDHEWSSTLLSSDAAGWDWLGANLDDGSALMAFKVRARDGHAVWAHAALRDRDGRVQRFGPNDVEFTPERKWRSPRTNTVYPVAMNVRVGGMRWRLNPLIDDQELDSRDSTGALYWEGAVTLDGDGGKGRGYLELTGYAKTLEVGKR
;
A
#
# COMPACT_ATOMS: atom_id res chain seq x y z
N MET A 1 -2.42 -39.50 -68.26
CA MET A 1 -2.25 -40.19 -66.96
C MET A 1 -0.89 -39.83 -66.38
N ARG A 2 -0.83 -38.94 -65.40
CA ARG A 2 0.29 -38.82 -64.45
C ARG A 2 -0.17 -37.91 -63.31
N ALA A 3 -0.46 -38.55 -62.19
CA ALA A 3 -0.74 -37.96 -60.90
C ALA A 3 0.57 -37.81 -60.10
N LEU A 4 0.46 -37.10 -58.97
CA LEU A 4 1.39 -36.90 -57.83
C LEU A 4 2.39 -35.74 -57.87
N LEU A 5 2.20 -34.83 -56.90
CA LEU A 5 3.19 -34.30 -55.92
C LEU A 5 2.44 -33.29 -55.02
N LEU A 6 1.68 -33.71 -54.00
CA LEU A 6 2.06 -33.97 -52.60
C LEU A 6 2.98 -32.92 -51.93
N ALA A 7 2.31 -31.96 -51.29
CA ALA A 7 2.54 -31.31 -50.00
C ALA A 7 3.95 -31.34 -49.37
N LEU A 8 4.53 -30.15 -49.24
CA LEU A 8 5.48 -29.77 -48.20
C LEU A 8 5.19 -28.31 -47.80
N LEU A 9 4.42 -28.12 -46.74
CA LEU A 9 4.33 -26.84 -46.04
C LEU A 9 4.53 -27.10 -44.55
N VAL A 10 5.81 -26.96 -44.20
CA VAL A 10 6.43 -26.66 -42.91
C VAL A 10 5.43 -26.32 -41.80
N SER A 11 5.43 -27.17 -40.78
CA SER A 11 4.86 -26.92 -39.46
C SER A 11 5.55 -25.70 -38.82
N SER A 12 4.93 -24.53 -38.92
CA SER A 12 5.28 -23.37 -38.09
C SER A 12 4.84 -23.66 -36.65
N MET A 13 5.73 -24.24 -35.84
CA MET A 13 5.53 -24.25 -34.40
C MET A 13 5.62 -22.82 -33.89
N THR A 14 4.46 -22.20 -33.68
CA THR A 14 4.34 -21.02 -32.81
C THR A 14 4.80 -21.44 -31.43
N ALA A 15 6.04 -21.11 -31.07
CA ALA A 15 6.49 -21.16 -29.70
C ALA A 15 5.70 -20.11 -28.92
N LEU A 16 4.57 -20.53 -28.35
CA LEU A 16 3.89 -19.77 -27.30
C LEU A 16 4.90 -19.67 -26.15
N ALA A 17 5.44 -18.48 -25.93
CA ALA A 17 6.24 -18.22 -24.75
C ALA A 17 5.36 -18.55 -23.53
N GLY A 18 5.81 -19.49 -22.70
CA GLY A 18 5.10 -19.87 -21.48
C GLY A 18 4.90 -18.66 -20.57
N GLU A 19 3.82 -18.67 -19.79
CA GLU A 19 3.59 -17.60 -18.81
C GLU A 19 4.79 -17.45 -17.88
N PRO A 20 5.20 -16.21 -17.56
CA PRO A 20 6.30 -15.99 -16.63
C PRO A 20 5.98 -16.62 -15.28
N GLN A 21 6.89 -17.46 -14.79
CA GLN A 21 6.74 -18.16 -13.53
C GLN A 21 7.31 -17.30 -12.39
N PHE A 22 6.42 -16.72 -11.58
CA PHE A 22 6.78 -16.01 -10.34
C PHE A 22 6.84 -16.98 -9.15
N ALA A 23 7.57 -16.62 -8.09
CA ALA A 23 7.59 -17.41 -6.86
C ALA A 23 6.19 -17.42 -6.21
N PRO A 24 5.63 -18.59 -5.84
CA PRO A 24 4.32 -18.65 -5.19
C PRO A 24 4.40 -18.23 -3.72
N VAL A 25 3.30 -17.72 -3.18
CA VAL A 25 3.12 -17.54 -1.74
C VAL A 25 2.57 -18.84 -1.18
N VAL A 26 3.29 -19.46 -0.25
CA VAL A 26 2.92 -20.74 0.37
C VAL A 26 2.88 -20.63 1.89
N PRO A 27 1.95 -21.34 2.55
CA PRO A 27 1.94 -21.40 4.02
C PRO A 27 3.20 -22.09 4.55
N GLY A 28 3.57 -21.79 5.79
CA GLY A 28 4.71 -22.44 6.45
C GLY A 28 6.06 -21.74 6.30
N HIS A 29 6.17 -20.79 5.37
CA HIS A 29 7.31 -19.87 5.30
C HIS A 29 7.11 -18.74 6.32
N ALA A 30 8.07 -18.57 7.21
CA ALA A 30 8.06 -17.50 8.20
C ALA A 30 8.90 -16.32 7.71
N ILE A 31 8.47 -15.11 8.04
CA ILE A 31 9.23 -13.87 7.77
C ILE A 31 10.54 -13.89 8.57
N ASP A 32 11.65 -13.72 7.86
CA ASP A 32 13.03 -13.66 8.39
C ASP A 32 13.42 -12.20 8.68
N TRP A 33 13.31 -11.79 9.94
CA TRP A 33 13.58 -10.42 10.35
C TRP A 33 15.04 -10.23 10.79
N PRO A 34 15.75 -9.15 10.37
CA PRO A 34 15.29 -8.02 9.55
C PRO A 34 15.53 -8.18 8.04
N LYS A 35 15.97 -9.35 7.57
CA LYS A 35 16.35 -9.57 6.16
C LYS A 35 15.18 -9.29 5.19
N ASP A 36 13.98 -9.72 5.56
CA ASP A 36 12.75 -9.55 4.79
C ASP A 36 12.16 -8.13 4.90
N SER A 37 12.91 -7.18 5.48
CA SER A 37 12.62 -5.75 5.28
C SER A 37 13.06 -5.24 3.91
N GLY A 38 14.00 -5.95 3.26
CA GLY A 38 14.41 -5.67 1.89
C GLY A 38 13.52 -6.31 0.84
N ALA A 39 13.86 -6.08 -0.42
CA ALA A 39 13.10 -6.53 -1.58
C ALA A 39 13.08 -8.06 -1.73
N HIS A 40 11.99 -8.60 -2.31
CA HIS A 40 11.85 -10.00 -2.73
C HIS A 40 11.61 -10.15 -4.25
N PRO A 41 12.63 -9.93 -5.12
CA PRO A 41 12.48 -9.89 -6.57
C PRO A 41 11.77 -11.07 -7.27
N PRO A 42 11.83 -12.32 -6.77
CA PRO A 42 11.12 -13.44 -7.38
C PRO A 42 9.60 -13.32 -7.37
N TYR A 43 9.02 -12.49 -6.51
CA TYR A 43 7.57 -12.29 -6.42
C TYR A 43 7.09 -11.20 -7.39
N ARG A 44 5.85 -11.35 -7.86
CA ARG A 44 5.26 -10.45 -8.87
C ARG A 44 5.12 -9.01 -8.37
N THR A 45 4.63 -8.83 -7.15
CA THR A 45 4.28 -7.51 -6.60
C THR A 45 4.80 -7.37 -5.18
N GLU A 46 5.28 -6.18 -4.83
CA GLU A 46 5.76 -5.85 -3.49
C GLU A 46 5.56 -4.37 -3.18
N TRP A 47 5.23 -4.05 -1.94
CA TRP A 47 4.69 -2.75 -1.54
C TRP A 47 5.32 -2.35 -0.19
N TRP A 48 5.98 -1.19 -0.12
CA TRP A 48 6.33 -0.51 1.12
C TRP A 48 5.37 0.66 1.29
N TYR A 49 4.43 0.56 2.22
CA TYR A 49 3.34 1.52 2.38
C TYR A 49 3.39 2.16 3.76
N ALA A 50 3.86 3.41 3.82
CA ALA A 50 3.91 4.17 5.05
C ALA A 50 2.77 5.20 5.10
N THR A 51 2.00 5.19 6.17
CA THR A 51 0.92 6.14 6.45
C THR A 51 1.14 6.78 7.80
N GLY A 52 0.71 8.02 8.00
CA GLY A 52 0.89 8.63 9.30
C GLY A 52 0.21 9.98 9.51
N TRP A 53 0.21 10.36 10.77
CA TRP A 53 -0.26 11.66 11.24
C TRP A 53 0.92 12.45 11.78
N LEU A 54 0.96 13.73 11.43
CA LEU A 54 1.95 14.69 11.87
C LEU A 54 1.26 15.82 12.61
N ASP A 55 1.91 16.36 13.62
CA ASP A 55 1.54 17.58 14.31
C ASP A 55 2.65 18.61 14.07
N THR A 56 2.25 19.79 13.63
CA THR A 56 3.12 20.97 13.48
C THR A 56 3.35 21.65 14.84
N PRO A 57 4.29 22.62 14.96
CA PRO A 57 4.55 23.31 16.22
C PRO A 57 3.35 24.14 16.73
N ASP A 58 2.46 24.55 15.84
CA ASP A 58 1.18 25.21 16.12
C ASP A 58 0.00 24.23 16.29
N HIS A 59 0.30 22.94 16.51
CA HIS A 59 -0.67 21.86 16.78
C HIS A 59 -1.69 21.63 15.66
N GLN A 60 -1.33 21.92 14.41
CA GLN A 60 -2.17 21.59 13.26
C GLN A 60 -1.88 20.16 12.79
N PRO A 61 -2.92 19.32 12.61
CA PRO A 61 -2.73 17.97 12.13
C PRO A 61 -2.52 17.95 10.61
N LEU A 62 -1.58 17.14 10.16
CA LEU A 62 -1.40 16.76 8.77
C LEU A 62 -1.48 15.23 8.67
N GLY A 63 -2.09 14.73 7.60
CA GLY A 63 -1.95 13.34 7.18
C GLY A 63 -0.86 13.23 6.12
N PHE A 64 -0.11 12.14 6.09
CA PHE A 64 0.72 11.81 4.95
C PHE A 64 0.65 10.32 4.62
N GLN A 65 0.93 10.00 3.36
CA GLN A 65 1.33 8.66 2.97
C GLN A 65 2.50 8.72 1.98
N ILE A 66 3.32 7.68 1.98
CA ILE A 66 4.28 7.39 0.93
C ILE A 66 4.29 5.90 0.65
N THR A 67 4.22 5.56 -0.63
CA THR A 67 4.19 4.18 -1.09
C THR A 67 5.23 3.95 -2.16
N PHE A 68 5.97 2.85 -2.05
CA PHE A 68 6.77 2.30 -3.13
C PHE A 68 6.24 0.94 -3.54
N PHE A 69 6.00 0.73 -4.83
CA PHE A 69 5.66 -0.57 -5.40
C PHE A 69 6.79 -1.08 -6.28
N ARG A 70 7.09 -2.37 -6.14
CA ARG A 70 7.84 -3.12 -7.15
C ARG A 70 6.90 -4.05 -7.91
N SER A 71 7.00 -4.02 -9.23
CA SER A 71 6.31 -4.96 -10.11
C SER A 71 7.32 -5.70 -11.00
N ASN A 72 7.38 -7.02 -10.84
CA ASN A 72 8.11 -7.91 -11.73
C ASN A 72 7.25 -8.17 -12.97
N THR A 73 7.76 -7.81 -14.14
CA THR A 73 7.00 -7.91 -15.40
C THR A 73 7.02 -9.31 -16.00
N GLY A 74 7.76 -10.25 -15.39
CA GLY A 74 7.96 -11.59 -15.90
C GLY A 74 8.97 -11.68 -17.05
N LYS A 75 9.45 -10.54 -17.56
CA LYS A 75 10.53 -10.51 -18.52
C LYS A 75 11.83 -10.88 -17.82
N LYS A 76 12.57 -11.85 -18.39
CA LYS A 76 13.91 -12.17 -17.91
C LYS A 76 14.77 -10.91 -17.98
N GLN A 77 15.55 -10.68 -16.94
CA GLN A 77 16.59 -9.66 -16.98
C GLN A 77 17.56 -10.06 -18.10
N GLY A 78 17.59 -9.26 -19.16
CA GLY A 78 18.51 -9.47 -20.27
C GLY A 78 19.84 -8.77 -20.00
N LYS A 79 20.58 -8.51 -21.07
CA LYS A 79 21.87 -7.80 -21.00
C LYS A 79 21.72 -6.28 -21.04
N SER A 80 20.51 -5.78 -21.32
CA SER A 80 20.29 -4.35 -21.48
C SER A 80 19.98 -3.71 -20.14
N ALA A 81 20.61 -2.58 -19.85
CA ALA A 81 20.23 -1.75 -18.71
C ALA A 81 18.81 -1.17 -18.83
N PHE A 82 18.18 -1.26 -20.01
CA PHE A 82 16.82 -0.81 -20.29
C PHE A 82 15.76 -1.90 -20.15
N ASP A 83 16.13 -3.14 -19.81
CA ASP A 83 15.20 -4.25 -19.72
C ASP A 83 14.16 -3.98 -18.63
N PRO A 84 12.86 -3.92 -18.96
CA PRO A 84 11.82 -3.60 -17.99
C PRO A 84 11.44 -4.83 -17.17
N SER A 85 12.41 -5.61 -16.66
CA SER A 85 12.12 -6.81 -15.86
C SER A 85 11.47 -6.44 -14.53
N GLN A 86 11.84 -5.29 -13.98
CA GLN A 86 11.29 -4.73 -12.74
C GLN A 86 10.88 -3.28 -12.98
N LEU A 87 9.71 -2.91 -12.48
CA LEU A 87 9.24 -1.53 -12.37
C LEU A 87 9.24 -1.12 -10.91
N ILE A 88 9.69 0.10 -10.63
CA ILE A 88 9.51 0.78 -9.35
C ILE A 88 8.51 1.90 -9.57
N ILE A 89 7.47 1.94 -8.76
CA ILE A 89 6.43 2.96 -8.76
C ILE A 89 6.45 3.62 -7.39
N ALA A 90 6.27 4.93 -7.31
CA ALA A 90 6.19 5.64 -6.04
C ALA A 90 5.07 6.66 -6.05
N HIS A 91 4.31 6.73 -4.96
CA HIS A 91 3.30 7.75 -4.70
C HIS A 91 3.61 8.41 -3.37
N ALA A 92 3.41 9.71 -3.28
CA ALA A 92 3.45 10.44 -2.02
C ALA A 92 2.25 11.36 -1.97
N ALA A 93 1.71 11.57 -0.77
CA ALA A 93 0.64 12.52 -0.58
C ALA A 93 0.68 13.18 0.81
N LEU A 94 0.13 14.39 0.87
CA LEU A 94 -0.03 15.18 2.08
C LEU A 94 -1.48 15.68 2.16
N SER A 95 -2.13 15.37 3.27
CA SER A 95 -3.47 15.83 3.64
C SER A 95 -3.35 17.01 4.59
N ASP A 96 -3.64 18.20 4.07
CA ASP A 96 -3.60 19.44 4.84
C ASP A 96 -5.00 20.06 4.90
N PRO A 97 -5.63 20.12 6.09
CA PRO A 97 -6.95 20.75 6.24
C PRO A 97 -7.02 22.19 5.72
N ALA A 98 -5.92 22.94 5.80
CA ALA A 98 -5.87 24.31 5.29
C ALA A 98 -5.81 24.37 3.75
N TYR A 99 -5.31 23.33 3.09
CA TYR A 99 -5.37 23.21 1.63
C TYR A 99 -6.72 22.63 1.15
N GLY A 100 -7.40 21.86 2.00
CA GLY A 100 -8.78 21.39 1.81
C GLY A 100 -8.95 20.19 0.87
N ARG A 101 -7.85 19.66 0.33
CA ARG A 101 -7.80 18.43 -0.47
C ARG A 101 -6.43 17.76 -0.38
N LEU A 102 -6.31 16.53 -0.88
CA LEU A 102 -5.02 15.87 -1.04
C LEU A 102 -4.13 16.64 -2.03
N VAL A 103 -2.89 16.90 -1.65
CA VAL A 103 -1.82 17.13 -2.63
C VAL A 103 -1.04 15.83 -2.76
N HIS A 104 -0.79 15.39 -3.99
CA HIS A 104 -0.10 14.15 -4.25
C HIS A 104 0.78 14.27 -5.48
N ASP A 105 1.76 13.37 -5.57
CA ASP A 105 2.61 13.20 -6.73
C ASP A 105 2.90 11.71 -6.92
N GLN A 106 3.26 11.33 -8.14
CA GLN A 106 3.43 9.94 -8.53
C GLN A 106 4.49 9.80 -9.61
N ASN A 107 5.21 8.68 -9.59
CA ASN A 107 6.18 8.39 -10.63
C ASN A 107 6.33 6.88 -10.84
N VAL A 108 6.79 6.49 -12.02
CA VAL A 108 7.10 5.10 -12.38
C VAL A 108 8.37 5.06 -13.22
N ALA A 109 9.28 4.17 -12.85
CA ALA A 109 10.53 3.96 -13.54
C ALA A 109 10.85 2.48 -13.69
N ARG A 110 11.55 2.13 -14.76
CA ARG A 110 12.21 0.82 -14.85
C ARG A 110 13.37 0.79 -13.87
N GLN A 111 13.53 -0.32 -13.16
CA GLN A 111 14.71 -0.51 -12.31
C GLN A 111 15.99 -0.41 -13.15
N GLY A 112 16.97 0.35 -12.68
CA GLY A 112 18.26 0.51 -13.35
C GLY A 112 18.93 1.85 -13.10
N PHE A 113 20.16 1.98 -13.63
CA PHE A 113 20.95 3.22 -13.68
C PHE A 113 21.20 3.92 -12.34
N GLY A 114 20.96 3.25 -11.20
CA GLY A 114 21.02 3.85 -9.86
C GLY A 114 19.92 4.89 -9.58
N LEU A 115 18.98 5.06 -10.51
CA LEU A 115 17.87 6.00 -10.40
C LEU A 115 16.64 5.33 -9.79
N ALA A 116 16.38 4.07 -10.14
CA ALA A 116 15.26 3.32 -9.57
C ALA A 116 15.72 1.92 -9.18
N TYR A 117 15.41 1.49 -7.95
CA TYR A 117 15.70 0.14 -7.46
C TYR A 117 14.92 -0.18 -6.18
N ALA A 118 14.85 -1.47 -5.85
CA ALA A 118 14.57 -1.97 -4.50
C ALA A 118 15.61 -3.06 -4.19
N LYS A 119 16.40 -2.91 -3.12
CA LYS A 119 17.50 -3.84 -2.79
C LYS A 119 17.04 -4.92 -1.82
N GLU A 120 17.61 -6.11 -1.96
CA GLU A 120 17.39 -7.25 -1.08
C GLU A 120 18.10 -7.08 0.28
N GLY A 121 17.60 -7.76 1.31
CA GLY A 121 18.27 -7.93 2.61
C GLY A 121 18.10 -6.79 3.62
N ASN A 122 17.73 -5.59 3.18
CA ASN A 122 17.31 -4.48 4.05
C ASN A 122 16.48 -3.48 3.23
N THR A 123 15.60 -2.70 3.86
CA THR A 123 14.84 -1.66 3.13
C THR A 123 15.80 -0.61 2.57
N ASP A 124 15.93 -0.58 1.25
CA ASP A 124 16.55 0.47 0.46
C ASP A 124 15.83 0.49 -0.88
N VAL A 125 14.79 1.31 -0.95
CA VAL A 125 13.95 1.50 -2.13
C VAL A 125 14.05 2.95 -2.59
N LYS A 126 14.19 3.13 -3.90
CA LYS A 126 14.46 4.44 -4.50
C LYS A 126 13.77 4.57 -5.85
N LEU A 127 13.22 5.75 -6.09
CA LEU A 127 12.77 6.23 -7.39
C LEU A 127 13.19 7.70 -7.54
N ASP A 128 14.19 7.94 -8.38
CA ASP A 128 14.83 9.23 -8.59
C ASP A 128 15.31 9.87 -7.28
N ALA A 129 14.83 11.06 -6.90
CA ALA A 129 15.18 11.68 -5.62
C ALA A 129 14.51 11.00 -4.43
N TRP A 130 13.39 10.30 -4.65
CA TRP A 130 12.58 9.74 -3.58
C TRP A 130 13.16 8.42 -3.10
N HIS A 131 13.25 8.25 -1.78
CA HIS A 131 13.77 7.02 -1.21
C HIS A 131 13.25 6.75 0.21
N MET A 132 13.27 5.47 0.57
CA MET A 132 13.11 4.97 1.92
C MET A 132 14.26 4.00 2.23
N THR A 133 15.04 4.30 3.26
CA THR A 133 16.18 3.48 3.68
C THR A 133 16.11 3.17 5.17
N ARG A 134 16.31 1.91 5.55
CA ARG A 134 16.34 1.47 6.94
C ARG A 134 17.78 1.42 7.46
N ALA A 135 18.07 2.18 8.51
CA ALA A 135 19.36 2.20 9.17
C ALA A 135 19.58 0.97 10.06
N ALA A 136 20.82 0.80 10.55
CA ALA A 136 21.21 -0.34 11.39
C ALA A 136 20.45 -0.37 12.74
N ASP A 137 20.03 0.79 13.24
CA ASP A 137 19.20 0.91 14.45
C ASP A 137 17.71 0.64 14.18
N GLY A 138 17.34 0.37 12.93
CA GLY A 138 15.98 0.09 12.48
C GLY A 138 15.15 1.32 12.13
N SER A 139 15.68 2.54 12.30
CA SER A 139 15.00 3.74 11.85
C SER A 139 14.94 3.83 10.32
N TYR A 140 13.86 4.39 9.79
CA TYR A 140 13.70 4.64 8.36
C TYR A 140 13.94 6.12 8.08
N ALA A 141 14.85 6.43 7.16
CA ALA A 141 14.95 7.75 6.55
C ALA A 141 14.10 7.78 5.28
N VAL A 142 13.22 8.76 5.17
CA VAL A 142 12.29 8.94 4.05
C VAL A 142 12.46 10.33 3.48
N VAL A 143 12.70 10.40 2.17
CA VAL A 143 12.76 11.64 1.41
C VAL A 143 11.83 11.51 0.22
N ALA A 144 10.92 12.46 0.07
CA ALA A 144 10.12 12.64 -1.13
C ALA A 144 10.00 14.13 -1.43
N ASP A 145 10.68 14.57 -2.49
CA ASP A 145 10.57 15.92 -3.05
C ASP A 145 9.54 15.90 -4.17
N ALA A 146 8.28 16.16 -3.81
CA ALA A 146 7.14 16.03 -4.69
C ALA A 146 6.72 17.37 -5.32
N ALA A 147 5.93 17.29 -6.39
CA ALA A 147 5.30 18.47 -6.97
C ALA A 147 4.37 19.17 -5.96
N GLY A 148 4.86 20.27 -5.39
CA GLY A 148 4.08 21.15 -4.50
C GLY A 148 4.17 20.83 -3.00
N PHE A 149 4.89 19.79 -2.59
CA PHE A 149 5.15 19.48 -1.18
C PHE A 149 6.43 18.64 -1.04
N ALA A 150 6.95 18.50 0.18
CA ALA A 150 8.07 17.61 0.44
C ALA A 150 7.92 16.92 1.79
N LEU A 151 8.35 15.66 1.88
CA LEU A 151 8.40 14.86 3.09
C LEU A 151 9.87 14.48 3.36
N HIS A 152 10.47 15.06 4.40
CA HIS A 152 11.79 14.68 4.89
C HIS A 152 11.63 14.16 6.32
N LEU A 153 11.39 12.87 6.45
CA LEU A 153 10.92 12.26 7.70
C LEU A 153 11.84 11.12 8.13
N THR A 154 11.93 10.94 9.45
CA THR A 154 12.53 9.79 10.08
C THR A 154 11.45 9.03 10.86
N PHE A 155 11.31 7.74 10.59
CA PHE A 155 10.43 6.85 11.32
C PHE A 155 11.26 5.97 12.27
N THR A 156 11.05 6.09 13.56
CA THR A 156 11.74 5.28 14.57
C THR A 156 10.81 4.23 15.14
N PRO A 157 11.12 2.93 15.00
CA PRO A 157 10.33 1.86 15.64
C PRO A 157 10.25 2.04 17.15
N THR A 158 9.05 1.85 17.69
CA THR A 158 8.79 1.88 19.14
C THR A 158 8.35 0.52 19.69
N GLN A 159 8.06 -0.42 18.79
CA GLN A 159 7.58 -1.76 19.08
C GLN A 159 8.16 -2.74 18.05
N PRO A 160 8.18 -4.06 18.33
CA PRO A 160 8.53 -5.06 17.34
C PRO A 160 7.58 -5.03 16.13
N PRO A 161 8.00 -5.53 14.95
CA PRO A 161 7.10 -5.76 13.84
C PRO A 161 5.91 -6.65 14.22
N MET A 162 4.75 -6.31 13.70
CA MET A 162 3.51 -7.05 13.81
C MET A 162 3.37 -7.97 12.60
N ILE A 163 3.71 -9.24 12.78
CA ILE A 163 3.59 -10.26 11.74
C ILE A 163 2.11 -10.55 11.47
N GLN A 164 1.65 -10.34 10.24
CA GLN A 164 0.25 -10.54 9.86
C GLN A 164 -0.06 -12.00 9.53
N GLY A 165 -1.34 -12.36 9.55
CA GLY A 165 -1.79 -13.71 9.22
C GLY A 165 -1.11 -14.81 10.05
N GLU A 166 -0.83 -15.95 9.42
CA GLU A 166 -0.17 -17.10 10.05
C GLU A 166 1.34 -17.06 9.79
N ARG A 167 2.10 -16.45 10.71
CA ARG A 167 3.56 -16.28 10.61
C ARG A 167 4.00 -15.51 9.35
N GLY A 168 3.18 -14.56 8.90
CA GLY A 168 3.42 -13.72 7.72
C GLY A 168 2.58 -14.13 6.53
N TYR A 169 2.13 -15.38 6.47
CA TYR A 169 1.20 -15.83 5.44
C TYR A 169 -0.20 -15.26 5.70
N SER A 170 -0.57 -14.23 4.96
CA SER A 170 -1.82 -13.49 5.10
C SER A 170 -2.72 -13.73 3.89
N ARG A 171 -3.85 -14.40 4.10
CA ARG A 171 -4.82 -14.67 3.05
C ARG A 171 -5.65 -13.43 2.74
N LYS A 172 -5.88 -13.18 1.45
CA LYS A 172 -6.70 -12.10 0.89
C LYS A 172 -7.87 -12.61 0.04
N GLY A 173 -8.17 -13.91 0.13
CA GLY A 173 -9.24 -14.55 -0.61
C GLY A 173 -9.58 -15.97 -0.12
N PRO A 174 -10.70 -16.54 -0.60
CA PRO A 174 -11.17 -17.88 -0.22
C PRO A 174 -10.25 -19.00 -0.68
N SER A 175 -9.45 -18.81 -1.73
CA SER A 175 -8.45 -19.79 -2.16
C SER A 175 -7.13 -19.61 -1.40
N PRO A 176 -6.43 -20.69 -1.01
CA PRO A 176 -5.13 -20.59 -0.33
C PRO A 176 -4.09 -19.79 -1.12
N GLU A 177 -4.08 -19.88 -2.44
CA GLU A 177 -3.11 -19.18 -3.29
C GLU A 177 -3.32 -17.66 -3.27
N GLN A 178 -4.52 -17.20 -2.91
CA GLN A 178 -4.84 -15.78 -2.73
C GLN A 178 -4.31 -15.31 -1.39
N ALA A 179 -2.98 -15.18 -1.30
CA ALA A 179 -2.27 -14.79 -0.10
C ALA A 179 -1.05 -13.94 -0.44
N SER A 180 -0.55 -13.27 0.58
CA SER A 180 0.70 -12.51 0.56
C SER A 180 1.53 -12.86 1.78
N TYR A 181 2.83 -12.64 1.68
CA TYR A 181 3.66 -12.49 2.88
C TYR A 181 3.57 -11.04 3.35
N TYR A 182 3.33 -10.84 4.65
CA TYR A 182 2.92 -9.54 5.15
C TYR A 182 3.30 -9.34 6.62
N TYR A 183 3.93 -8.20 6.91
CA TYR A 183 4.08 -7.66 8.25
C TYR A 183 3.83 -6.15 8.25
N SER A 184 3.65 -5.61 9.46
CA SER A 184 3.54 -4.18 9.68
C SER A 184 4.51 -3.72 10.77
N GLU A 185 5.01 -2.50 10.71
CA GLU A 185 5.62 -1.79 11.83
C GLU A 185 4.70 -0.65 12.27
N PRO A 186 3.88 -0.87 13.31
CA PRO A 186 2.99 0.15 13.84
C PRO A 186 3.72 1.06 14.82
N GLN A 187 3.05 2.12 15.24
CA GLN A 187 3.46 3.04 16.30
C GLN A 187 4.85 3.66 16.04
N LEU A 188 5.27 3.76 14.79
CA LEU A 188 6.53 4.40 14.42
C LEU A 188 6.51 5.85 14.86
N LYS A 189 7.48 6.28 15.66
CA LYS A 189 7.63 7.69 16.03
C LYS A 189 8.16 8.45 14.82
N VAL A 190 7.51 9.55 14.46
CA VAL A 190 7.93 10.39 13.33
C VAL A 190 8.57 11.68 13.84
N THR A 191 9.70 12.05 13.24
CA THR A 191 10.31 13.39 13.35
C THR A 191 10.78 13.84 11.97
N GLY A 192 10.98 15.14 11.76
CA GLY A 192 11.52 15.66 10.50
C GLY A 192 10.90 16.98 10.10
N SER A 193 10.76 17.20 8.80
CA SER A 193 10.15 18.41 8.24
C SER A 193 9.28 18.13 7.03
N VAL A 194 8.26 18.97 6.84
CA VAL A 194 7.37 18.97 5.69
C VAL A 194 7.34 20.33 5.03
N VAL A 195 7.44 20.37 3.70
CA VAL A 195 7.06 21.55 2.91
C VAL A 195 5.60 21.40 2.52
N ARG A 196 4.74 22.30 3.00
CA ARG A 196 3.29 22.26 2.75
C ARG A 196 2.93 22.85 1.37
N PRO A 197 1.80 22.46 0.76
CA PRO A 197 1.31 23.10 -0.47
C PRO A 197 0.98 24.59 -0.26
N SER A 198 1.18 25.38 -1.30
CA SER A 198 0.93 26.83 -1.28
C SER A 198 -0.09 27.20 -2.35
N ALA A 199 -1.19 27.85 -1.94
CA ALA A 199 -2.18 28.39 -2.87
C ALA A 199 -1.60 29.57 -3.71
N SER A 200 -0.53 30.22 -3.22
CA SER A 200 0.11 31.35 -3.89
C SER A 200 1.13 30.96 -4.98
N GLY A 201 1.44 29.66 -5.11
CA GLY A 201 2.48 29.15 -6.03
C GLY A 201 3.93 29.43 -5.58
N LYS A 202 4.14 30.20 -4.51
CA LYS A 202 5.47 30.36 -3.89
C LYS A 202 5.78 29.15 -3.01
N ALA A 203 7.01 28.65 -3.09
CA ALA A 203 7.48 27.58 -2.22
C ALA A 203 7.33 27.98 -0.75
N ASN A 204 6.67 27.14 0.04
CA ASN A 204 6.64 27.32 1.48
C ASN A 204 7.99 26.93 2.08
N ALA A 205 8.32 27.51 3.24
CA ALA A 205 9.43 27.02 4.04
C ALA A 205 9.08 25.63 4.62
N GLY A 206 10.10 24.80 4.85
CA GLY A 206 9.93 23.55 5.59
C GLY A 206 9.50 23.82 7.03
N VAL A 207 8.50 23.08 7.50
CA VAL A 207 8.00 23.14 8.88
C VAL A 207 8.42 21.88 9.60
N ALA A 208 9.03 22.02 10.77
CA ALA A 208 9.38 20.88 11.61
C ALA A 208 8.11 20.17 12.09
N VAL A 209 8.13 18.83 12.12
CA VAL A 209 6.97 18.03 12.49
C VAL A 209 7.37 16.90 13.45
N THR A 210 6.41 16.47 14.25
CA THR A 210 6.47 15.22 15.01
C THR A 210 5.20 14.42 14.74
N GLY A 211 5.19 13.12 15.00
CA GLY A 211 3.98 12.35 14.74
C GLY A 211 4.10 10.85 14.99
N ARG A 212 3.13 10.12 14.45
CA ARG A 212 3.10 8.64 14.46
C ARG A 212 2.77 8.11 13.08
N ALA A 213 3.48 7.08 12.67
CA ALA A 213 3.30 6.40 11.40
C ALA A 213 3.07 4.89 11.59
N TRP A 214 2.66 4.27 10.51
CA TRP A 214 2.48 2.86 10.29
C TRP A 214 3.19 2.52 8.98
N LEU A 215 3.99 1.45 8.96
CA LEU A 215 4.56 0.91 7.74
C LEU A 215 4.03 -0.50 7.50
N ASP A 216 3.48 -0.73 6.32
CA ASP A 216 3.20 -2.05 5.79
C ASP A 216 4.26 -2.47 4.80
N HIS A 217 4.60 -3.77 4.83
CA HIS A 217 5.42 -4.38 3.82
C HIS A 217 4.82 -5.72 3.41
N GLU A 218 4.39 -5.79 2.15
CA GLU A 218 3.65 -6.93 1.60
C GLU A 218 4.25 -7.37 0.26
N TRP A 219 4.44 -8.67 0.05
CA TRP A 219 4.83 -9.24 -1.25
C TRP A 219 4.02 -10.48 -1.62
N SER A 220 3.69 -10.61 -2.91
CA SER A 220 2.92 -11.73 -3.44
C SER A 220 3.08 -11.91 -4.95
N SER A 221 2.61 -13.06 -5.45
CA SER A 221 2.53 -13.36 -6.89
C SER A 221 1.10 -13.56 -7.39
N THR A 222 0.13 -13.59 -6.49
CA THR A 222 -1.28 -13.65 -6.84
C THR A 222 -1.91 -12.26 -6.79
N LEU A 223 -2.58 -11.94 -7.88
CA LEU A 223 -3.44 -10.78 -7.96
C LEU A 223 -4.70 -11.03 -7.14
N LEU A 224 -5.47 -9.98 -6.87
CA LEU A 224 -6.79 -10.13 -6.26
C LEU A 224 -7.69 -11.00 -7.13
N SER A 225 -8.68 -11.64 -6.50
CA SER A 225 -9.69 -12.46 -7.19
C SER A 225 -10.29 -11.69 -8.38
N SER A 226 -10.61 -12.40 -9.47
CA SER A 226 -11.36 -11.82 -10.60
C SER A 226 -12.71 -11.24 -10.19
N ASP A 227 -13.26 -11.74 -9.08
CA ASP A 227 -14.53 -11.29 -8.52
C ASP A 227 -14.38 -10.03 -7.66
N ALA A 228 -13.15 -9.63 -7.34
CA ALA A 228 -12.87 -8.44 -6.54
C ALA A 228 -13.06 -7.16 -7.37
N ALA A 229 -13.83 -6.22 -6.82
CA ALA A 229 -13.95 -4.86 -7.32
C ALA A 229 -12.81 -3.96 -6.82
N GLY A 230 -12.38 -4.17 -5.57
CA GLY A 230 -11.36 -3.41 -4.86
C GLY A 230 -11.32 -3.80 -3.39
N TRP A 231 -10.59 -3.03 -2.56
CA TRP A 231 -10.49 -3.28 -1.12
C TRP A 231 -10.71 -2.02 -0.29
N ASP A 232 -11.17 -2.24 0.96
CA ASP A 232 -11.14 -1.28 2.05
C ASP A 232 -10.02 -1.75 2.99
N TRP A 233 -9.06 -0.91 3.31
CA TRP A 233 -7.98 -1.24 4.25
C TRP A 233 -7.88 -0.16 5.33
N LEU A 234 -7.61 -0.57 6.56
CA LEU A 234 -7.41 0.27 7.73
C LEU A 234 -6.15 -0.17 8.46
N GLY A 235 -5.21 0.75 8.67
CA GLY A 235 -4.12 0.63 9.64
C GLY A 235 -4.21 1.74 10.67
N ALA A 236 -4.17 1.38 11.95
CA ALA A 236 -4.44 2.32 13.04
C ALA A 236 -3.49 2.14 14.23
N ASN A 237 -2.95 3.28 14.67
CA ASN A 237 -2.22 3.45 15.91
C ASN A 237 -3.19 3.91 16.99
N LEU A 238 -3.48 3.04 17.96
CA LEU A 238 -4.34 3.36 19.09
C LEU A 238 -3.54 4.10 20.18
N ASP A 239 -4.23 4.96 20.92
CA ASP A 239 -3.61 5.88 21.89
C ASP A 239 -2.99 5.16 23.10
N ASP A 240 -3.44 3.93 23.41
CA ASP A 240 -2.90 3.10 24.49
C ASP A 240 -1.66 2.28 24.06
N GLY A 241 -1.20 2.45 22.82
CA GLY A 241 -0.09 1.70 22.23
C GLY A 241 -0.50 0.45 21.46
N SER A 242 -1.78 0.07 21.47
CA SER A 242 -2.30 -1.02 20.65
C SER A 242 -2.25 -0.68 19.14
N ALA A 243 -2.29 -1.70 18.30
CA ALA A 243 -2.20 -1.58 16.84
C ALA A 243 -3.25 -2.43 16.15
N LEU A 244 -4.04 -1.83 15.26
CA LEU A 244 -5.10 -2.51 14.51
C LEU A 244 -4.81 -2.42 13.01
N MET A 245 -4.81 -3.58 12.34
CA MET A 245 -4.95 -3.66 10.89
C MET A 245 -6.24 -4.40 10.56
N ALA A 246 -7.04 -3.90 9.63
CA ALA A 246 -8.23 -4.56 9.15
C ALA A 246 -8.43 -4.29 7.66
N PHE A 247 -8.93 -5.27 6.91
CA PHE A 247 -9.31 -5.05 5.52
C PHE A 247 -10.50 -5.89 5.10
N LYS A 248 -11.15 -5.44 4.01
CA LYS A 248 -12.21 -6.15 3.29
C LYS A 248 -11.93 -6.10 1.80
N VAL A 249 -11.81 -7.27 1.16
CA VAL A 249 -11.84 -7.39 -0.30
C VAL A 249 -13.30 -7.48 -0.73
N ARG A 250 -13.72 -6.57 -1.60
CA ARG A 250 -15.13 -6.40 -1.97
C ARG A 250 -15.43 -6.99 -3.33
N ALA A 251 -16.57 -7.63 -3.47
CA ALA A 251 -17.16 -7.94 -4.77
C ALA A 251 -17.80 -6.68 -5.39
N ARG A 252 -18.24 -6.79 -6.64
CA ARG A 252 -18.88 -5.69 -7.39
C ARG A 252 -20.20 -5.19 -6.80
N ASP A 253 -20.95 -6.07 -6.16
CA ASP A 253 -22.18 -5.73 -5.43
C ASP A 253 -21.91 -5.20 -4.00
N GLY A 254 -20.65 -5.14 -3.58
CA GLY A 254 -20.19 -4.61 -2.30
C GLY A 254 -20.06 -5.64 -1.17
N HIS A 255 -20.46 -6.90 -1.36
CA HIS A 255 -20.28 -7.92 -0.32
C HIS A 255 -18.78 -8.27 -0.13
N ALA A 256 -18.42 -8.78 1.04
CA ALA A 256 -17.05 -9.20 1.34
C ALA A 256 -16.73 -10.54 0.67
N VAL A 257 -15.80 -10.57 -0.28
CA VAL A 257 -15.19 -11.82 -0.78
C VAL A 257 -14.26 -12.40 0.28
N TRP A 258 -13.58 -11.51 1.00
CA TRP A 258 -12.71 -11.85 2.12
C TRP A 258 -12.62 -10.66 3.07
N ALA A 259 -12.44 -10.93 4.36
CA ALA A 259 -12.10 -9.91 5.34
C ALA A 259 -11.18 -10.50 6.40
N HIS A 260 -10.32 -9.65 6.95
CA HIS A 260 -9.37 -10.05 7.98
C HIS A 260 -9.06 -8.84 8.86
N ALA A 261 -8.72 -9.10 10.11
CA ALA A 261 -8.12 -8.11 10.97
C ALA A 261 -7.15 -8.77 11.94
N ALA A 262 -6.18 -7.97 12.38
CA ALA A 262 -5.27 -8.30 13.45
C ALA A 262 -5.19 -7.13 14.43
N LEU A 263 -5.36 -7.43 15.70
CA LEU A 263 -5.23 -6.47 16.80
C LEU A 263 -4.08 -6.93 17.70
N ARG A 264 -3.04 -6.10 17.82
CA ARG A 264 -2.06 -6.24 18.89
C ARG A 264 -2.47 -5.34 20.05
N ASP A 265 -2.79 -5.95 21.19
CA ASP A 265 -3.11 -5.19 22.40
C ASP A 265 -1.85 -4.55 23.02
N ARG A 266 -2.05 -3.66 24.01
CA ARG A 266 -0.98 -2.96 24.73
C ARG A 266 0.03 -3.88 25.43
N ASP A 267 -0.37 -5.13 25.71
CA ASP A 267 0.49 -6.15 26.33
C ASP A 267 1.27 -6.95 25.27
N GLY A 268 1.09 -6.63 23.98
CA GLY A 268 1.79 -7.22 22.85
C GLY A 268 1.15 -8.50 22.31
N ARG A 269 -0.01 -8.92 22.83
CA ARG A 269 -0.70 -10.12 22.37
C ARG A 269 -1.46 -9.81 21.08
N VAL A 270 -1.22 -10.62 20.05
CA VAL A 270 -1.88 -10.50 18.75
C VAL A 270 -3.09 -11.42 18.69
N GLN A 271 -4.25 -10.83 18.43
CA GLN A 271 -5.50 -11.52 18.10
C GLN A 271 -5.79 -11.36 16.62
N ARG A 272 -6.26 -12.44 15.99
CA ARG A 272 -6.59 -12.48 14.57
C ARG A 272 -8.06 -12.80 14.39
N PHE A 273 -8.67 -12.14 13.42
CA PHE A 273 -10.10 -12.18 13.18
C PHE A 273 -10.35 -12.62 11.73
N GLY A 274 -11.32 -13.51 11.56
CA GLY A 274 -11.67 -14.05 10.26
C GLY A 274 -12.74 -13.22 9.54
N PRO A 275 -13.19 -13.67 8.34
CA PRO A 275 -14.16 -12.93 7.55
C PRO A 275 -15.49 -12.61 8.26
N ASN A 276 -15.94 -13.47 9.18
CA ASN A 276 -17.20 -13.27 9.91
C ASN A 276 -17.09 -12.27 11.07
N ASP A 277 -15.86 -11.98 11.50
CA ASP A 277 -15.58 -11.12 12.64
C ASP A 277 -15.37 -9.66 12.23
N VAL A 278 -15.20 -9.40 10.93
CA VAL A 278 -14.78 -8.10 10.40
C VAL A 278 -15.85 -7.52 9.48
N GLU A 279 -16.25 -6.28 9.73
CA GLU A 279 -17.29 -5.61 8.96
C GLU A 279 -17.00 -4.12 8.82
N PHE A 280 -17.11 -3.62 7.59
CA PHE A 280 -16.96 -2.21 7.23
C PHE A 280 -18.32 -1.69 6.77
N THR A 281 -18.92 -0.80 7.56
CA THR A 281 -20.28 -0.29 7.36
C THR A 281 -20.27 1.21 7.10
N PRO A 282 -20.53 1.67 5.86
CA PRO A 282 -20.55 3.09 5.51
C PRO A 282 -21.55 3.89 6.35
N GLU A 283 -21.12 5.05 6.87
CA GLU A 283 -21.98 6.04 7.51
C GLU A 283 -22.23 7.25 6.61
N ARG A 284 -21.17 7.73 5.95
CA ARG A 284 -21.22 8.92 5.09
C ARG A 284 -20.41 8.69 3.84
N LYS A 285 -20.96 9.15 2.71
CA LYS A 285 -20.31 9.10 1.41
C LYS A 285 -19.92 10.50 0.97
N TRP A 286 -18.80 10.59 0.27
CA TRP A 286 -18.36 11.79 -0.45
C TRP A 286 -18.23 11.45 -1.93
N ARG A 287 -18.58 12.40 -2.80
CA ARG A 287 -18.46 12.27 -4.25
C ARG A 287 -17.35 13.18 -4.73
N SER A 288 -16.33 12.61 -5.38
CA SER A 288 -15.27 13.38 -5.97
C SER A 288 -15.81 14.30 -7.07
N PRO A 289 -15.55 15.63 -7.02
CA PRO A 289 -15.89 16.53 -8.11
C PRO A 289 -14.99 16.33 -9.34
N ARG A 290 -13.84 15.64 -9.21
CA ARG A 290 -12.88 15.40 -10.29
C ARG A 290 -13.19 14.15 -11.10
N THR A 291 -13.60 13.08 -10.43
CA THR A 291 -13.77 11.75 -11.06
C THR A 291 -15.21 11.25 -11.02
N ASN A 292 -16.10 11.96 -10.30
CA ASN A 292 -17.48 11.54 -10.01
C ASN A 292 -17.57 10.25 -9.18
N THR A 293 -16.46 9.73 -8.67
CA THR A 293 -16.40 8.53 -7.84
C THR A 293 -17.00 8.79 -6.47
N VAL A 294 -17.73 7.80 -5.92
CA VAL A 294 -18.36 7.90 -4.60
C VAL A 294 -17.63 7.01 -3.61
N TYR A 295 -17.05 7.61 -2.57
CA TYR A 295 -16.28 6.93 -1.53
C TYR A 295 -17.02 6.97 -0.19
N PRO A 296 -17.10 5.86 0.57
CA PRO A 296 -17.59 5.86 1.95
C PRO A 296 -16.54 6.42 2.91
N VAL A 297 -16.34 7.74 2.93
CA VAL A 297 -15.24 8.38 3.67
C VAL A 297 -15.39 8.35 5.20
N ALA A 298 -16.60 8.10 5.72
CA ALA A 298 -16.83 7.83 7.13
C ALA A 298 -17.61 6.51 7.28
N MET A 299 -17.19 5.67 8.22
CA MET A 299 -17.72 4.32 8.40
C MET A 299 -17.52 3.78 9.81
N ASN A 300 -18.33 2.80 10.19
CA ASN A 300 -18.04 1.95 11.34
C ASN A 300 -17.26 0.72 10.89
N VAL A 301 -16.21 0.38 11.63
CA VAL A 301 -15.48 -0.88 11.49
C VAL A 301 -15.69 -1.71 12.74
N ARG A 302 -16.26 -2.90 12.58
CA ARG A 302 -16.41 -3.89 13.65
C ARG A 302 -15.34 -4.96 13.49
N VAL A 303 -14.65 -5.30 14.57
CA VAL A 303 -13.69 -6.42 14.64
C VAL A 303 -13.98 -7.22 15.90
N GLY A 304 -14.46 -8.45 15.74
CA GLY A 304 -14.98 -9.27 16.82
C GLY A 304 -16.11 -8.55 17.56
N GLY A 305 -15.93 -8.32 18.86
CA GLY A 305 -16.85 -7.57 19.71
C GLY A 305 -16.62 -6.06 19.77
N MET A 306 -15.54 -5.56 19.15
CA MET A 306 -15.14 -4.15 19.20
C MET A 306 -15.62 -3.39 17.96
N ARG A 307 -15.80 -2.08 18.10
CA ARG A 307 -16.25 -1.15 17.08
C ARG A 307 -15.46 0.15 17.15
N TRP A 308 -15.08 0.65 15.98
CA TRP A 308 -14.52 1.98 15.80
C TRP A 308 -15.34 2.74 14.77
N ARG A 309 -15.64 3.99 15.07
CA ARG A 309 -16.14 4.96 14.11
C ARG A 309 -14.94 5.68 13.49
N LEU A 310 -14.82 5.60 12.17
CA LEU A 310 -13.79 6.27 11.40
C LEU A 310 -14.31 7.64 10.93
N ASN A 311 -13.57 8.70 11.24
CA ASN A 311 -13.87 10.05 10.75
C ASN A 311 -12.69 10.58 9.93
N PRO A 312 -12.91 11.02 8.68
CA PRO A 312 -11.83 11.51 7.82
C PRO A 312 -11.34 12.89 8.28
N LEU A 313 -10.04 13.13 8.19
CA LEU A 313 -9.42 14.44 8.45
C LEU A 313 -10.00 15.52 7.53
N ILE A 314 -10.08 15.20 6.23
CA ILE A 314 -10.80 15.95 5.21
C ILE A 314 -11.48 14.95 4.25
N ASP A 315 -12.57 15.35 3.62
CA ASP A 315 -13.31 14.47 2.71
C ASP A 315 -12.52 14.17 1.42
N ASP A 316 -11.88 15.19 0.87
CA ASP A 316 -11.18 15.09 -0.41
C ASP A 316 -9.75 14.58 -0.22
N GLN A 317 -9.63 13.26 -0.01
CA GLN A 317 -8.36 12.53 0.06
C GLN A 317 -8.19 11.56 -1.12
N GLU A 318 -8.79 11.87 -2.27
CA GLU A 318 -8.67 11.06 -3.48
C GLU A 318 -7.31 11.29 -4.17
N LEU A 319 -6.61 10.20 -4.42
CA LEU A 319 -5.35 10.13 -5.16
C LEU A 319 -5.62 9.50 -6.54
N ASP A 320 -5.38 10.27 -7.59
CA ASP A 320 -5.48 9.79 -8.96
C ASP A 320 -4.12 9.32 -9.47
N SER A 321 -3.92 8.00 -9.50
CA SER A 321 -2.67 7.39 -9.97
C SER A 321 -2.79 6.61 -11.27
N ARG A 322 -3.74 7.00 -12.12
CA ARG A 322 -3.96 6.34 -13.43
C ARG A 322 -2.75 6.38 -14.35
N ASP A 323 -1.86 7.37 -14.18
CA ASP A 323 -0.65 7.51 -14.99
C ASP A 323 0.51 6.61 -14.54
N SER A 324 0.42 5.95 -13.38
CA SER A 324 1.50 5.11 -12.83
C SER A 324 1.04 3.70 -12.45
N THR A 325 0.06 3.54 -11.56
CA THR A 325 -0.52 2.23 -11.19
C THR A 325 -1.79 1.90 -11.96
N GLY A 326 -2.39 2.88 -12.64
CA GLY A 326 -3.61 2.69 -13.43
C GLY A 326 -4.90 2.73 -12.60
N ALA A 327 -4.84 3.14 -11.33
CA ALA A 327 -5.97 3.09 -10.41
C ALA A 327 -6.29 4.44 -9.74
N LEU A 328 -7.49 4.49 -9.17
CA LEU A 328 -7.97 5.58 -8.32
C LEU A 328 -8.06 5.08 -6.90
N TYR A 329 -7.48 5.83 -5.98
CA TYR A 329 -7.42 5.53 -4.55
C TYR A 329 -8.09 6.67 -3.78
N TRP A 330 -8.64 6.36 -2.63
CA TRP A 330 -8.85 7.35 -1.58
C TRP A 330 -7.93 6.98 -0.43
N GLU A 331 -6.97 7.85 -0.13
CA GLU A 331 -5.82 7.61 0.74
C GLU A 331 -5.91 8.55 1.94
N GLY A 332 -6.81 8.23 2.87
CA GLY A 332 -7.25 9.22 3.83
C GLY A 332 -6.82 8.97 5.26
N ALA A 333 -6.22 10.00 5.86
CA ALA A 333 -6.05 10.12 7.29
C ALA A 333 -7.42 10.10 7.97
N VAL A 334 -7.60 9.19 8.93
CA VAL A 334 -8.82 9.03 9.73
C VAL A 334 -8.53 9.02 11.23
N THR A 335 -9.43 9.57 12.03
CA THR A 335 -9.47 9.33 13.48
C THR A 335 -10.36 8.14 13.79
N LEU A 336 -10.07 7.45 14.89
CA LEU A 336 -10.82 6.32 15.40
C LEU A 336 -11.35 6.66 16.79
N ASP A 337 -12.63 6.35 17.03
CA ASP A 337 -13.25 6.43 18.35
C ASP A 337 -14.31 5.33 18.52
N GLY A 338 -14.39 4.73 19.71
CA GLY A 338 -15.32 3.63 19.98
C GLY A 338 -14.94 2.81 21.21
N ASP A 339 -15.64 1.69 21.41
CA ASP A 339 -15.39 0.79 22.54
C ASP A 339 -14.05 0.03 22.42
N GLY A 340 -13.54 -0.11 21.19
CA GLY A 340 -12.19 -0.60 20.91
C GLY A 340 -11.08 0.43 21.15
N GLY A 341 -11.42 1.64 21.63
CA GLY A 341 -10.47 2.70 21.97
C GLY A 341 -10.37 3.82 20.94
N LYS A 342 -9.48 4.78 21.23
CA LYS A 342 -9.22 5.96 20.41
C LYS A 342 -7.89 5.83 19.69
N GLY A 343 -7.78 6.47 18.54
CA GLY A 343 -6.52 6.51 17.81
C GLY A 343 -6.57 7.31 16.52
N ARG A 344 -5.50 7.20 15.76
CA ARG A 344 -5.33 7.80 14.44
C ARG A 344 -4.79 6.73 13.49
N GLY A 345 -5.25 6.76 12.25
CA GLY A 345 -4.88 5.78 11.25
C GLY A 345 -5.10 6.30 9.83
N TYR A 346 -5.02 5.38 8.89
CA TYR A 346 -5.30 5.61 7.48
C TYR A 346 -6.32 4.59 6.98
N LEU A 347 -7.23 5.08 6.17
CA LEU A 347 -8.20 4.28 5.44
C LEU A 347 -7.89 4.41 3.95
N GLU A 348 -7.58 3.28 3.32
CA GLU A 348 -7.36 3.18 1.88
C GLU A 348 -8.59 2.55 1.23
N LEU A 349 -9.12 3.19 0.19
CA LEU A 349 -10.27 2.71 -0.57
C LEU A 349 -9.94 2.63 -2.06
N THR A 350 -9.98 1.43 -2.63
CA THR A 350 -9.67 1.21 -4.05
C THR A 350 -10.85 0.62 -4.80
N GLY A 351 -10.94 0.81 -6.12
CA GLY A 351 -11.95 0.13 -6.95
C GLY A 351 -13.38 0.68 -6.87
N TYR A 352 -13.55 1.93 -6.40
CA TYR A 352 -14.86 2.61 -6.34
C TYR A 352 -15.25 3.31 -7.66
N ALA A 353 -14.27 3.71 -8.47
CA ALA A 353 -14.50 4.39 -9.76
C ALA A 353 -14.77 3.40 -10.89
N LYS A 354 -13.92 2.38 -10.98
CA LYS A 354 -13.97 1.25 -11.90
C LYS A 354 -13.33 0.07 -11.17
N THR A 355 -13.82 -1.15 -11.44
CA THR A 355 -13.19 -2.38 -10.93
C THR A 355 -11.70 -2.40 -11.25
N LEU A 356 -10.87 -2.79 -10.28
CA LEU A 356 -9.45 -3.02 -10.51
C LEU A 356 -9.27 -4.12 -11.57
N GLU A 357 -8.86 -3.74 -12.77
CA GLU A 357 -8.46 -4.69 -13.81
C GLU A 357 -6.99 -5.03 -13.62
N VAL A 358 -6.68 -6.01 -12.77
CA VAL A 358 -5.32 -6.52 -12.63
C VAL A 358 -5.20 -7.77 -13.49
N GLY A 359 -4.57 -7.67 -14.67
CA GLY A 359 -4.19 -8.85 -15.47
C GLY A 359 -4.59 -8.91 -16.95
N LYS A 360 -4.97 -7.81 -17.61
CA LYS A 360 -5.08 -7.80 -19.10
C LYS A 360 -4.31 -6.65 -19.72
N ARG A 361 -2.99 -6.78 -19.83
CA ARG A 361 -2.21 -6.25 -20.94
C ARG A 361 -1.08 -7.19 -21.29
#